data_AF-A0A1E5C099-F1
#
_entry.id   AF-A0A1E5C099-F1
#
_cell.length_a   1.000
_cell.length_b   1.000
_cell.length_c   1.000
_cell.angle_alpha   90.00
_cell.angle_beta   90.00
_cell.angle_gamma   90.00
#
_symmetry.space_group_name_H-M   'P 1'
#
loop_
_entity.id
_entity.type
_entity.pdbx_description
1 polymer ?
#
loop_
_entity_poly.entity_id
_entity_poly.type
_entity_poly.pdbx_seq_one_letter_code
_entity_poly.pdbx_strand_id
1 'polypeptide(L)'
;MSSNFARQAIFDIHKQVIAYEFLFRDGFRDSFPGIASDVATQSILNDLFIEGNITQEAVSDGLPCFVNFSYQSLIDGTALQYPPENLVVEVLEDCPADSVLFEKLIDLRAKGYCIAFDDFIPSTDWIPFLGLADIIKIDFRAQSLDSITRFVQEYREKFSFKLLAEKIETKEEYHFARELGFDLFQGYQLSKPERMPYPFVA
;
A
#
# COMPACT_ATOMS: atom_id res chain seq x y z
N MET A 1 -9.89 12.12 20.23
CA MET A 1 -10.82 11.16 19.59
C MET A 1 -10.01 9.89 19.38
N SER A 2 -10.53 8.72 19.72
CA SER A 2 -9.84 7.45 19.47
C SER A 2 -9.93 7.11 17.98
N SER A 3 -8.90 7.45 17.21
CA SER A 3 -8.80 7.04 15.80
C SER A 3 -8.43 5.57 15.75
N ASN A 4 -9.42 4.69 15.57
CA ASN A 4 -9.14 3.27 15.38
C ASN A 4 -8.66 3.05 13.94
N PHE A 5 -7.54 2.36 13.76
CA PHE A 5 -7.11 1.85 12.47
C PHE A 5 -7.04 0.32 12.51
N ALA A 6 -6.93 -0.30 11.35
CA ALA A 6 -6.63 -1.72 11.24
C ALA A 6 -5.31 -1.90 10.49
N ARG A 7 -4.64 -3.03 10.70
CA ARG A 7 -3.51 -3.45 9.89
C ARG A 7 -3.81 -4.76 9.19
N GLN A 8 -3.25 -4.98 8.01
CA GLN A 8 -3.33 -6.28 7.33
C GLN A 8 -1.95 -6.74 6.89
N ALA A 9 -1.60 -7.98 7.26
CA ALA A 9 -0.31 -8.56 6.96
C ALA A 9 -0.14 -8.82 5.46
N ILE A 10 1.03 -8.45 4.93
CA ILE A 10 1.50 -8.76 3.59
C ILE A 10 2.54 -9.88 3.70
N PHE A 11 2.40 -10.91 2.86
CA PHE A 11 3.19 -12.13 2.90
C PHE A 11 4.12 -12.24 1.70
N ASP A 12 5.27 -12.89 1.88
CA ASP A 12 6.13 -13.30 0.77
C ASP A 12 5.72 -14.68 0.17
N ILE A 13 6.50 -15.14 -0.81
CA ILE A 13 6.34 -16.46 -1.44
C ILE A 13 6.49 -17.66 -0.47
N HIS A 14 7.08 -17.45 0.70
CA HIS A 14 7.28 -18.44 1.76
C HIS A 14 6.23 -18.32 2.88
N LYS A 15 5.21 -17.47 2.69
CA LYS A 15 4.16 -17.16 3.67
C LYS A 15 4.71 -16.57 4.98
N GLN A 16 5.85 -15.89 4.92
CA GLN A 16 6.34 -15.07 6.02
C GLN A 16 5.72 -13.68 5.92
N VAL A 17 5.33 -13.12 7.06
CA VAL A 17 4.88 -11.73 7.11
C VAL A 17 6.11 -10.84 6.90
N ILE A 18 6.04 -9.95 5.91
CA ILE A 18 7.16 -9.06 5.55
C ILE A 18 6.80 -7.59 5.68
N ALA A 19 5.51 -7.25 5.82
CA ALA A 19 5.01 -5.90 6.00
C ALA A 19 3.56 -5.90 6.48
N TYR A 20 3.06 -4.73 6.83
CA TYR A 20 1.65 -4.48 7.11
C TYR A 20 1.15 -3.29 6.32
N GLU A 21 -0.06 -3.40 5.76
CA GLU A 21 -0.82 -2.24 5.25
C GLU A 21 -1.68 -1.66 6.37
N PHE A 22 -1.64 -0.34 6.52
CA PHE A 22 -2.43 0.39 7.48
C PHE A 22 -3.72 0.90 6.84
N LEU A 23 -4.84 0.41 7.37
CA LEU A 23 -6.18 0.66 6.90
C LEU A 23 -6.84 1.64 7.88
N PHE A 24 -6.89 2.92 7.50
CA PHE A 24 -7.46 3.99 8.32
C PHE A 24 -8.99 4.09 8.21
N ARG A 25 -9.66 3.04 7.71
CA ARG A 25 -11.11 3.02 7.53
C ARG A 25 -11.80 2.89 8.88
N ASP A 26 -12.71 3.82 9.15
CA ASP A 26 -13.81 3.58 10.05
C ASP A 26 -14.66 2.41 9.53
N GLY A 27 -14.99 1.50 10.44
CA GLY A 27 -15.35 0.13 10.11
C GLY A 27 -16.50 -0.02 9.11
N PHE A 28 -16.39 -1.03 8.23
CA PHE A 28 -17.50 -1.71 7.55
C PHE A 28 -18.73 -0.81 7.28
N ARG A 29 -18.71 -0.13 6.13
CA ARG A 29 -19.73 0.71 5.46
C ARG A 29 -19.34 2.18 5.45
N ASP A 30 -19.48 2.75 4.25
CA ASP A 30 -19.54 4.17 3.90
C ASP A 30 -19.49 5.12 5.09
N SER A 31 -18.36 5.80 5.20
CA SER A 31 -18.22 7.13 5.81
C SER A 31 -18.61 7.25 7.28
N PHE A 32 -17.61 7.51 8.14
CA PHE A 32 -17.85 8.51 9.18
C PHE A 32 -17.94 9.88 8.49
N PRO A 33 -19.02 10.64 8.69
CA PRO A 33 -19.05 12.01 8.23
C PRO A 33 -18.06 12.82 9.09
N GLY A 34 -16.91 13.19 8.51
CA GLY A 34 -16.20 14.40 8.95
C GLY A 34 -14.69 14.36 9.15
N ILE A 35 -14.00 13.23 9.01
CA ILE A 35 -12.53 13.20 9.05
C ILE A 35 -12.02 12.73 7.68
N ALA A 36 -11.34 13.62 6.95
CA ALA A 36 -10.68 13.26 5.71
C ALA A 36 -9.67 12.14 5.98
N SER A 37 -9.62 11.11 5.14
CA SER A 37 -8.70 9.97 5.26
C SER A 37 -7.27 10.43 5.61
N ASP A 38 -6.82 11.50 4.96
CA ASP A 38 -5.51 12.11 5.17
C ASP A 38 -5.26 12.56 6.62
N VAL A 39 -6.27 13.04 7.36
CA VAL A 39 -6.13 13.48 8.75
C VAL A 39 -5.96 12.29 9.69
N ALA A 40 -6.70 11.20 9.47
CA ALA A 40 -6.56 9.98 10.26
C ALA A 40 -5.19 9.33 10.02
N THR A 41 -4.77 9.25 8.76
CA THR A 41 -3.44 8.80 8.36
C THR A 41 -2.37 9.65 9.05
N GLN A 42 -2.42 10.98 8.91
CA GLN A 42 -1.42 11.88 9.52
C GLN A 42 -1.35 11.77 11.04
N SER A 43 -2.48 11.64 11.74
CA SER A 43 -2.49 11.50 13.21
C SER A 43 -1.67 10.28 13.64
N ILE A 44 -1.91 9.12 13.04
CA ILE A 44 -1.20 7.88 13.39
C ILE A 44 0.26 7.94 12.96
N LEU A 45 0.55 8.52 11.79
CA LEU A 45 1.94 8.71 11.35
C LEU A 45 2.71 9.65 12.28
N ASN A 46 2.08 10.72 12.77
CA ASN A 46 2.71 11.61 13.74
C ASN A 46 2.99 10.88 15.06
N ASP A 47 2.03 10.12 15.58
CA ASP A 47 2.23 9.32 16.79
C ASP A 47 3.35 8.30 16.65
N LEU A 48 3.44 7.66 15.48
CA LEU A 48 4.40 6.60 15.20
C LEU A 48 5.82 7.12 14.94
N PHE A 49 5.94 8.16 14.11
CA PHE A 49 7.23 8.58 13.55
C PHE A 49 7.77 9.87 14.13
N ILE A 50 6.94 10.73 14.71
CA ILE A 50 7.34 12.06 15.20
C ILE A 50 7.30 12.10 16.72
N GLU A 51 6.15 11.78 17.32
CA GLU A 51 5.92 11.89 18.76
C GLU A 51 6.45 10.67 19.52
N GLY A 52 6.50 9.51 18.86
CA GLY A 52 6.92 8.24 19.48
C GLY A 52 5.94 7.76 20.56
N ASN A 53 4.67 8.20 20.48
CA ASN A 53 3.60 7.74 21.36
C ASN A 53 3.29 6.25 21.13
N ILE A 54 3.62 5.75 19.94
CA ILE A 54 3.45 4.37 19.52
C ILE A 54 4.75 3.91 18.85
N THR A 55 5.22 2.71 19.19
CA THR A 55 6.41 2.15 18.54
C THR A 55 6.04 1.35 17.31
N GLN A 56 6.95 1.29 16.34
CA GLN A 56 6.79 0.47 15.16
C GLN A 56 6.65 -1.02 15.52
N GLU A 57 7.38 -1.50 16.54
CA GLU A 57 7.23 -2.85 17.06
C GLU A 57 5.80 -3.14 17.56
N ALA A 58 5.10 -2.15 18.13
CA ALA A 58 3.75 -2.34 18.63
C ALA A 58 2.69 -2.40 17.52
N VAL A 59 2.94 -1.76 16.37
CA VAL A 59 1.93 -1.64 15.29
C VAL A 59 2.23 -2.44 14.05
N SER A 60 3.48 -2.76 13.77
CA SER A 60 3.87 -3.50 12.57
C SER A 60 4.95 -4.55 12.85
N ASP A 61 5.19 -4.87 14.12
CA ASP A 61 6.21 -5.84 14.54
C ASP A 61 7.62 -5.43 14.04
N GLY A 62 7.85 -4.13 13.86
CA GLY A 62 9.10 -3.58 13.32
C GLY A 62 9.23 -3.71 11.79
N LEU A 63 8.20 -4.20 11.10
CA LEU A 63 8.17 -4.38 9.66
C LEU A 63 7.69 -3.12 8.94
N PRO A 64 7.97 -2.98 7.62
CA PRO A 64 7.46 -1.89 6.80
C PRO A 64 5.95 -1.70 6.89
N CYS A 65 5.53 -0.43 6.92
CA CYS A 65 4.14 0.02 6.94
C CYS A 65 3.77 0.59 5.58
N PHE A 66 2.80 -0.01 4.92
CA PHE A 66 2.21 0.52 3.69
C PHE A 66 1.09 1.49 4.06
N VAL A 67 1.14 2.69 3.49
CA VAL A 67 0.29 3.80 3.89
C VAL A 67 -0.18 4.55 2.65
N ASN A 68 -1.49 4.76 2.56
CA ASN A 68 -2.13 5.41 1.43
C ASN A 68 -1.93 6.92 1.48
N PHE A 69 -1.46 7.48 0.37
CA PHE A 69 -1.32 8.92 0.16
C PHE A 69 -2.18 9.34 -1.03
N SER A 70 -3.15 10.23 -0.76
CA SER A 70 -3.93 10.90 -1.80
C SER A 70 -3.04 11.74 -2.70
N TYR A 71 -3.49 12.02 -3.93
CA TYR A 71 -2.79 12.92 -4.85
C TYR A 71 -2.38 14.23 -4.16
N GLN A 72 -3.32 14.89 -3.47
CA GLN A 72 -3.06 16.17 -2.81
C GLN A 72 -1.98 16.01 -1.73
N SER A 73 -2.02 14.96 -0.92
CA SER A 73 -1.01 14.70 0.11
C SER A 73 0.40 14.45 -0.48
N LEU A 74 0.49 13.83 -1.66
CA LEU A 74 1.75 13.64 -2.38
C LEU A 74 2.29 14.98 -2.91
N ILE A 75 1.42 15.82 -3.48
CA ILE A 75 1.79 17.14 -3.98
C ILE A 75 2.30 18.03 -2.84
N ASP A 76 1.60 18.01 -1.71
CA ASP A 76 1.93 18.77 -0.50
C ASP A 76 3.19 18.25 0.20
N GLY A 77 3.70 17.09 -0.22
CA GLY A 77 4.90 16.48 0.35
C GLY A 77 4.67 15.90 1.75
N THR A 78 3.45 15.47 2.06
CA THR A 78 3.10 14.90 3.37
C THR A 78 3.98 13.70 3.72
N ALA A 79 4.25 12.82 2.77
CA ALA A 79 5.15 11.68 2.97
C ALA A 79 6.56 12.11 3.42
N LEU A 80 7.04 13.29 2.97
CA LEU A 80 8.37 13.81 3.30
C LEU A 80 8.56 14.23 4.75
N GLN A 81 7.47 14.27 5.52
CA GLN A 81 7.49 14.60 6.95
C GLN A 81 7.92 13.41 7.81
N TYR A 82 7.95 12.21 7.23
CA TYR A 82 8.20 10.96 7.94
C TYR A 82 9.50 10.30 7.44
N PRO A 83 10.20 9.53 8.28
CA PRO A 83 11.37 8.78 7.83
C PRO A 83 11.00 7.79 6.71
N PRO A 84 11.83 7.66 5.66
CA PRO A 84 11.61 6.65 4.63
C PRO A 84 11.88 5.23 5.16
N GLU A 85 12.60 5.11 6.28
CA GLU A 85 12.83 3.83 6.93
C GLU A 85 11.50 3.22 7.37
N ASN A 86 11.14 2.10 6.75
CA ASN A 86 9.91 1.34 7.01
C ASN A 86 8.59 2.01 6.62
N LEU A 87 8.61 3.07 5.82
CA LEU A 87 7.41 3.63 5.19
C LEU A 87 7.36 3.26 3.71
N VAL A 88 6.29 2.59 3.30
CA VAL A 88 5.95 2.40 1.88
C VAL A 88 4.82 3.35 1.52
N VAL A 89 5.09 4.23 0.55
CA VAL A 89 4.15 5.23 0.06
C VAL A 89 3.26 4.57 -0.98
N GLU A 90 1.99 4.36 -0.65
CA GLU A 90 1.01 3.86 -1.61
C GLU A 90 0.32 5.03 -2.33
N VAL A 91 0.47 5.07 -3.64
CA VAL A 91 -0.24 6.01 -4.53
C VAL A 91 -1.59 5.40 -4.87
N LEU A 92 -2.66 6.08 -4.47
CA LEU A 92 -4.04 5.65 -4.71
C LEU A 92 -4.37 5.58 -6.22
N GLU A 93 -5.28 4.67 -6.56
CA GLU A 93 -5.72 4.39 -7.93
C GLU A 93 -6.45 5.57 -8.60
N ASP A 94 -7.02 6.47 -7.80
CA ASP A 94 -7.73 7.66 -8.25
C ASP A 94 -6.82 8.86 -8.55
N CYS A 95 -5.51 8.74 -8.30
CA CYS A 95 -4.54 9.77 -8.62
C CYS A 95 -4.44 9.97 -10.15
N PRO A 96 -4.47 11.22 -10.65
CA PRO A 96 -4.21 11.47 -12.07
C PRO A 96 -2.73 11.27 -12.41
N ALA A 97 -2.47 10.52 -13.49
CA ALA A 97 -1.14 10.33 -14.06
C ALA A 97 -0.68 11.57 -14.84
N ASP A 98 -0.35 12.64 -14.14
CA ASP A 98 0.13 13.90 -14.72
C ASP A 98 1.62 14.16 -14.44
N SER A 99 2.18 15.17 -15.10
CA SER A 99 3.58 15.54 -14.91
C SER A 99 3.91 15.99 -13.50
N VAL A 100 2.93 16.54 -12.75
CA VAL A 100 3.16 17.04 -11.39
C VAL A 100 3.37 15.85 -10.45
N LEU A 101 2.50 14.84 -10.53
CA LEU A 101 2.67 13.59 -9.78
C LEU A 101 3.97 12.89 -10.16
N PHE A 102 4.28 12.81 -11.46
CA PHE A 102 5.49 12.15 -11.93
C PHE A 102 6.77 12.72 -11.29
N GLU A 103 6.92 14.04 -11.28
CA GLU A 103 8.06 14.72 -10.66
C GLU A 103 8.09 14.49 -9.13
N LYS A 104 6.93 14.47 -8.46
CA LYS A 104 6.86 14.18 -7.02
C LYS A 104 7.31 12.77 -6.68
N LEU A 105 6.94 11.79 -7.51
CA LEU A 105 7.38 10.41 -7.32
C LEU A 105 8.88 10.24 -7.59
N ILE A 106 9.44 10.97 -8.58
CA ILE A 106 10.90 11.04 -8.78
C ILE A 106 11.59 11.58 -7.52
N ASP A 107 11.10 12.69 -6.97
CA ASP A 107 11.64 13.32 -5.77
C ASP A 107 11.59 12.38 -4.55
N LEU A 108 10.50 11.62 -4.40
CA LEU A 108 10.36 10.62 -3.33
C LEU A 108 11.37 9.49 -3.50
N ARG A 109 11.50 8.92 -4.70
CA ARG A 109 12.51 7.87 -4.96
C ARG A 109 13.92 8.37 -4.70
N ALA A 110 14.25 9.59 -5.13
CA ALA A 110 15.57 10.19 -4.93
C ALA A 110 15.92 10.36 -3.44
N LYS A 111 14.90 10.44 -2.57
CA LYS A 111 15.05 10.52 -1.10
C LYS A 111 14.96 9.16 -0.41
N GLY A 112 14.89 8.06 -1.16
CA GLY A 112 14.94 6.69 -0.63
C GLY A 112 13.60 6.10 -0.21
N TYR A 113 12.47 6.72 -0.58
CA TYR A 113 11.14 6.15 -0.30
C TYR A 113 10.85 4.98 -1.22
N CYS A 114 10.24 3.93 -0.65
CA CYS A 114 9.64 2.85 -1.41
C CYS A 114 8.24 3.28 -1.88
N ILE A 115 7.96 3.10 -3.17
CA ILE A 115 6.69 3.52 -3.78
C ILE A 115 5.90 2.29 -4.25
N ALA A 116 4.65 2.22 -3.82
CA ALA A 116 3.68 1.23 -4.28
C ALA A 116 2.54 1.92 -5.05
N PHE A 117 2.05 1.30 -6.12
CA PHE A 117 0.82 1.73 -6.79
C PHE A 117 -0.33 0.83 -6.36
N ASP A 118 -1.37 1.43 -5.77
CA ASP A 118 -2.53 0.76 -5.21
C ASP A 118 -3.58 0.44 -6.28
N ASP A 119 -4.28 -0.69 -6.12
CA ASP A 119 -5.32 -1.21 -7.03
C ASP A 119 -5.03 -0.95 -8.54
N PHE A 120 -3.78 -1.19 -8.97
CA PHE A 120 -3.25 -0.67 -10.24
C PHE A 120 -3.94 -1.27 -11.48
N ILE A 121 -4.47 -0.38 -12.33
CA ILE A 121 -5.01 -0.73 -13.64
C ILE A 121 -4.16 -0.05 -14.72
N PRO A 122 -3.52 -0.82 -15.62
CA PRO A 122 -2.66 -0.25 -16.66
C PRO A 122 -3.44 0.67 -17.61
N SER A 123 -2.89 1.85 -17.86
CA SER A 123 -3.36 2.78 -18.89
C SER A 123 -2.18 3.41 -19.64
N THR A 124 -2.43 3.99 -20.81
CA THR A 124 -1.38 4.66 -21.60
C THR A 124 -0.62 5.73 -20.81
N ASP A 125 -1.32 6.44 -19.94
CA ASP A 125 -0.76 7.56 -19.16
C ASP A 125 0.04 7.04 -17.97
N TRP A 126 -0.29 5.87 -17.44
CA TRP A 126 0.40 5.23 -16.31
C TRP A 126 1.61 4.38 -16.72
N ILE A 127 1.74 3.96 -17.99
CA ILE A 127 2.91 3.17 -18.45
C ILE A 127 4.26 3.85 -18.13
N PRO A 128 4.46 5.17 -18.35
CA PRO A 128 5.69 5.85 -17.97
C PRO A 128 6.01 5.78 -16.47
N PHE A 129 4.98 5.69 -15.62
CA PHE A 129 5.12 5.65 -14.16
C PHE A 129 5.61 4.29 -13.66
N LEU A 130 5.50 3.21 -14.45
CA LEU A 130 5.93 1.87 -14.04
C LEU A 130 7.40 1.80 -13.62
N GLY A 131 8.24 2.65 -14.20
CA GLY A 131 9.66 2.77 -13.82
C GLY A 131 9.90 3.44 -12.47
N LEU A 132 8.86 4.07 -11.88
CA LEU A 132 8.91 4.71 -10.57
C LEU A 132 8.32 3.83 -9.46
N ALA A 133 7.65 2.73 -9.78
CA ALA A 133 7.11 1.81 -8.78
C ALA A 133 8.19 0.84 -8.29
N ASP A 134 8.28 0.64 -6.99
CA ASP A 134 8.98 -0.49 -6.39
C ASP A 134 8.02 -1.68 -6.21
N ILE A 135 6.72 -1.40 -6.05
CA ILE A 135 5.67 -2.40 -5.88
C ILE A 135 4.43 -2.00 -6.71
N ILE A 136 3.82 -2.97 -7.37
CA ILE A 136 2.52 -2.79 -8.03
C ILE A 136 1.53 -3.75 -7.40
N LYS A 137 0.45 -3.19 -6.84
CA LYS A 137 -0.64 -3.91 -6.19
C LYS A 137 -1.70 -4.22 -7.24
N ILE A 138 -2.12 -5.48 -7.34
CA ILE A 138 -3.14 -5.92 -8.30
C ILE A 138 -4.28 -6.60 -7.55
N ASP A 139 -5.47 -6.00 -7.62
CA ASP A 139 -6.69 -6.56 -7.07
C ASP A 139 -7.28 -7.66 -7.95
N PHE A 140 -7.32 -8.88 -7.42
CA PHE A 140 -7.88 -10.08 -8.05
C PHE A 140 -9.41 -10.09 -8.14
N ARG A 141 -10.10 -9.11 -7.54
CA ARG A 141 -11.55 -8.89 -7.63
C ARG A 141 -11.88 -7.80 -8.66
N ALA A 142 -10.99 -6.84 -8.88
CA ALA A 142 -11.19 -5.76 -9.84
C ALA A 142 -10.87 -6.16 -11.29
N GLN A 143 -10.02 -7.16 -11.50
CA GLN A 143 -9.53 -7.54 -12.83
C GLN A 143 -9.70 -9.04 -13.12
N SER A 144 -9.91 -9.39 -14.39
CA SER A 144 -9.92 -10.80 -14.82
C SER A 144 -8.51 -11.40 -14.83
N LEU A 145 -8.38 -12.70 -14.56
CA LEU A 145 -7.10 -13.40 -14.58
C LEU A 145 -6.36 -13.27 -15.92
N ASP A 146 -7.09 -13.21 -17.04
CA ASP A 146 -6.51 -12.98 -18.37
C ASP A 146 -5.90 -11.57 -18.51
N SER A 147 -6.50 -10.56 -17.89
CA SER A 147 -5.97 -9.19 -17.91
C SER A 147 -4.74 -9.07 -17.03
N ILE A 148 -4.78 -9.68 -15.84
CA ILE A 148 -3.63 -9.77 -14.94
C ILE A 148 -2.47 -10.49 -15.62
N THR A 149 -2.73 -11.64 -16.27
CA THR A 149 -1.70 -12.41 -16.99
C THR A 149 -1.05 -11.59 -18.09
N ARG A 150 -1.84 -10.89 -18.90
CA ARG A 150 -1.32 -10.02 -19.97
C ARG A 150 -0.44 -8.91 -19.41
N PHE A 151 -0.88 -8.25 -18.33
CA PHE A 151 -0.08 -7.22 -17.68
C PHE A 151 1.28 -7.76 -17.21
N VAL A 152 1.28 -8.89 -16.50
CA VAL A 152 2.52 -9.49 -15.99
C VAL A 152 3.47 -9.85 -17.13
N GLN A 153 2.98 -10.53 -18.17
CA GLN A 153 3.78 -10.90 -19.34
C GLN A 153 4.33 -9.69 -20.08
N GLU A 154 3.56 -8.60 -20.15
CA GLU A 154 3.95 -7.42 -20.90
C GLU A 154 5.00 -6.57 -20.19
N TYR A 155 4.93 -6.43 -18.87
CA TYR A 155 5.69 -5.40 -18.15
C TYR A 155 6.73 -5.92 -17.16
N ARG A 156 6.60 -7.16 -16.66
CA ARG A 156 7.49 -7.68 -15.61
C ARG A 156 8.95 -7.80 -16.04
N GLU A 157 9.22 -8.08 -17.31
CA GLU A 157 10.60 -8.15 -17.83
C GLU A 157 11.16 -6.76 -18.19
N LYS A 158 10.29 -5.74 -18.32
CA LYS A 158 10.68 -4.38 -18.74
C LYS A 158 11.01 -3.47 -17.56
N PHE A 159 10.48 -3.78 -16.37
CA PHE A 159 10.58 -2.94 -15.18
C PHE A 159 10.93 -3.79 -13.96
N SER A 160 11.54 -3.18 -12.94
CA SER A 160 12.07 -3.88 -11.76
C SER A 160 11.17 -3.83 -10.52
N PHE A 161 9.86 -3.70 -10.70
CA PHE A 161 8.90 -3.70 -9.58
C PHE A 161 8.63 -5.12 -9.05
N LYS A 162 8.25 -5.21 -7.78
CA LYS A 162 7.59 -6.39 -7.21
C LYS A 162 6.10 -6.35 -7.49
N LEU A 163 5.48 -7.51 -7.62
CA LEU A 163 4.04 -7.65 -7.73
C LEU A 163 3.44 -8.09 -6.39
N LEU A 164 2.43 -7.36 -5.92
CA LEU A 164 1.61 -7.70 -4.76
C LEU A 164 0.20 -8.11 -5.22
N ALA A 165 -0.17 -9.37 -4.97
CA ALA A 165 -1.49 -9.91 -5.27
C ALA A 165 -2.44 -9.59 -4.13
N GLU A 166 -3.51 -8.87 -4.40
CA GLU A 166 -4.44 -8.39 -3.38
C GLU A 166 -5.80 -9.05 -3.47
N LYS A 167 -6.51 -9.02 -2.32
CA LYS A 167 -7.86 -9.57 -2.16
C LYS A 167 -7.92 -11.03 -2.62
N ILE A 168 -6.87 -11.80 -2.33
CA ILE A 168 -6.80 -13.25 -2.52
C ILE A 168 -7.69 -13.94 -1.48
N GLU A 169 -8.71 -14.65 -1.95
CA GLU A 169 -9.74 -15.28 -1.12
C GLU A 169 -9.73 -16.81 -1.20
N THR A 170 -9.09 -17.39 -2.22
CA THR A 170 -9.00 -18.84 -2.40
C THR A 170 -7.56 -19.32 -2.51
N LYS A 171 -7.35 -20.62 -2.25
CA LYS A 171 -6.03 -21.25 -2.42
C LYS A 171 -5.64 -21.27 -3.89
N GLU A 172 -6.61 -21.46 -4.78
CA GLU A 172 -6.45 -21.52 -6.22
C GLU A 172 -5.92 -20.19 -6.76
N GLU A 173 -6.45 -19.06 -6.29
CA GLU A 173 -5.93 -17.73 -6.62
C GLU A 173 -4.51 -17.51 -6.11
N TYR A 174 -4.22 -17.92 -4.87
CA TYR A 174 -2.87 -17.84 -4.32
C TYR A 174 -1.86 -18.65 -5.17
N HIS A 175 -2.23 -19.88 -5.53
CA HIS A 175 -1.41 -20.73 -6.39
C HIS A 175 -1.21 -20.13 -7.78
N PHE A 176 -2.29 -19.64 -8.40
CA PHE A 176 -2.23 -18.95 -9.69
C PHE A 176 -1.31 -17.73 -9.65
N ALA A 177 -1.48 -16.85 -8.66
CA ALA A 177 -0.65 -15.66 -8.50
C ALA A 177 0.83 -16.03 -8.34
N ARG A 178 1.13 -17.06 -7.54
CA ARG A 178 2.48 -17.58 -7.37
C ARG A 178 3.09 -18.12 -8.66
N GLU A 179 2.35 -18.92 -9.42
CA GLU A 179 2.81 -19.48 -10.69
C GLU A 179 3.03 -18.40 -11.76
N LEU A 180 2.20 -17.36 -11.74
CA LEU A 180 2.33 -16.19 -12.62
C LEU A 180 3.52 -15.29 -12.24
N GLY A 181 4.12 -15.50 -11.06
CA GLY A 181 5.33 -14.83 -10.62
C GLY A 181 5.08 -13.63 -9.70
N PHE A 182 3.96 -13.57 -8.97
CA PHE A 182 3.79 -12.59 -7.91
C PHE A 182 4.81 -12.80 -6.78
N ASP A 183 5.27 -11.69 -6.21
CA ASP A 183 6.32 -11.67 -5.19
C ASP A 183 5.75 -11.61 -3.78
N LEU A 184 4.62 -10.88 -3.65
CA LEU A 184 3.95 -10.59 -2.39
C LEU A 184 2.45 -10.92 -2.49
N PHE A 185 1.83 -11.19 -1.35
CA PHE A 185 0.42 -11.63 -1.28
C PHE A 185 -0.30 -11.03 -0.07
N GLN A 186 -1.54 -10.61 -0.30
CA GLN A 186 -2.44 -10.12 0.72
C GLN A 186 -3.88 -10.53 0.39
N GLY A 187 -4.68 -10.84 1.42
CA GLY A 187 -6.09 -11.21 1.24
C GLY A 187 -6.60 -12.13 2.33
N TYR A 188 -7.92 -12.28 2.41
CA TYR A 188 -8.61 -13.02 3.49
C TYR A 188 -8.25 -14.51 3.55
N GLN A 189 -7.72 -15.08 2.47
CA GLN A 189 -7.16 -16.44 2.47
C GLN A 189 -5.89 -16.57 3.35
N LEU A 190 -5.19 -15.46 3.60
CA LEU A 190 -3.92 -15.41 4.32
C LEU A 190 -4.09 -14.75 5.70
N SER A 191 -4.67 -13.56 5.72
CA SER A 191 -4.93 -12.78 6.93
C SER A 191 -6.16 -11.89 6.72
N LYS A 192 -6.90 -11.64 7.80
CA LYS A 192 -7.93 -10.59 7.82
C LYS A 192 -7.36 -9.33 8.47
N PRO A 193 -7.88 -8.14 8.13
CA PRO A 193 -7.58 -6.91 8.87
C PRO A 193 -7.75 -7.10 10.37
N GLU A 194 -6.70 -6.76 11.12
CA GLU A 194 -6.65 -6.77 12.57
C GLU A 194 -6.87 -5.33 13.06
N ARG A 195 -7.87 -5.12 13.93
CA ARG A 195 -8.10 -3.80 14.52
C ARG A 195 -7.04 -3.51 15.57
N MET A 196 -6.45 -2.33 15.48
CA MET A 196 -5.46 -1.86 16.41
C MET A 196 -6.12 -0.91 17.42
N PRO A 197 -6.10 -1.24 18.74
CA PRO A 197 -6.67 -0.36 19.75
C PRO A 197 -5.87 0.94 19.85
N TYR A 198 -6.54 2.09 19.79
CA TYR A 198 -5.90 3.40 19.92
C TYR A 198 -6.64 4.28 20.95
N PRO A 199 -5.95 4.85 21.96
CA PRO A 199 -4.54 4.65 22.27
C PRO A 199 -4.28 3.23 22.82
N PHE A 200 -3.07 2.72 22.62
CA PHE A 200 -2.60 1.49 23.22
C PHE A 200 -2.44 1.72 24.74
N VAL A 201 -3.49 1.48 25.50
CA VAL A 201 -3.38 1.49 26.97
C VAL A 201 -2.68 0.20 27.37
N ALA A 202 -1.47 0.35 27.94
CA ALA A 202 -0.71 -0.74 28.55
C ALA A 202 -1.49 -1.45 29.67
#